data_AF-A0A8W8KG24-F1
#
_entry.id   AF-A0A8W8KG24-F1
#
_cell.length_a   1.000
_cell.length_b   1.000
_cell.length_c   1.000
_cell.angle_alpha   90.00
_cell.angle_beta   90.00
_cell.angle_gamma   90.00
#
_symmetry.space_group_name_H-M   'P 1'
#
loop_
_entity.id
_entity.type
_entity.pdbx_description
1 polymer ?
#
loop_
_entity_poly.entity_id
_entity_poly.type
_entity_poly.pdbx_seq_one_letter_code
_entity_poly.pdbx_strand_id
1 'polypeptide(L)'
;NIIGRAPGLSFRDIRLANAMYNCAGSCPAMNCPGEGFVGKDCQCKCPTNDPNNPIQNCVGTAASTTTTAAPPTSAPTKDCSDMNMYCSYWAGQGYCETSRYMMMYCKESCRICNAAKRCEDMGQSCGLLQQRGFCSVNFFRNYMQANCAATCGFCRAGELLAADGSPLNKASILESASALLMLAVVAVWRIL
;
A
#
# COMPACT_ATOMS: atom_id res chain seq x y z
N ASN A 1 32.44 -19.43 -3.59
CA ASN A 1 31.04 -19.24 -3.18
C ASN A 1 30.21 -19.04 -4.43
N ILE A 2 29.46 -20.05 -4.87
CA ILE A 2 28.60 -19.93 -6.05
C ILE A 2 27.28 -19.33 -5.57
N ILE A 3 27.12 -18.03 -5.80
CA ILE A 3 25.85 -17.30 -5.63
C ILE A 3 24.97 -17.72 -6.82
N GLY A 4 23.77 -18.26 -6.56
CA GLY A 4 22.80 -18.59 -7.63
C GLY A 4 22.20 -20.00 -7.64
N ARG A 5 22.22 -20.75 -6.53
CA ARG A 5 21.53 -22.06 -6.43
C ARG A 5 20.06 -21.97 -5.98
N ALA A 6 19.36 -20.87 -6.24
CA ALA A 6 17.91 -20.86 -6.02
C ALA A 6 17.25 -21.56 -7.22
N PRO A 7 16.60 -22.73 -7.05
CA PRO A 7 15.94 -23.47 -8.14
C PRO A 7 14.78 -22.70 -8.81
N GLY A 8 14.35 -21.58 -8.21
CA GLY A 8 13.33 -20.68 -8.73
C GLY A 8 13.05 -19.55 -7.75
N LEU A 9 11.97 -18.80 -8.01
CA LEU A 9 11.44 -17.81 -7.06
C LEU A 9 10.92 -18.52 -5.80
N SER A 10 11.15 -17.97 -4.61
CA SER A 10 10.54 -18.51 -3.39
C SER A 10 9.03 -18.24 -3.35
N PHE A 11 8.30 -18.95 -2.48
CA PHE A 11 6.88 -18.67 -2.25
C PHE A 11 6.61 -17.18 -1.94
N ARG A 12 7.48 -16.56 -1.13
CA ARG A 12 7.34 -15.15 -0.75
C ARG A 12 7.63 -14.21 -1.91
N ASP A 13 8.57 -14.54 -2.80
CA ASP A 13 8.83 -13.76 -4.01
C ASP A 13 7.64 -13.81 -4.98
N ILE A 14 7.01 -14.97 -5.12
CA ILE A 14 5.81 -15.14 -5.96
C ILE A 14 4.62 -14.39 -5.34
N ARG A 15 4.44 -14.47 -4.01
CA ARG A 15 3.42 -13.70 -3.29
C ARG A 15 3.61 -12.20 -3.49
N LEU A 16 4.86 -11.72 -3.40
CA LEU A 16 5.22 -10.32 -3.62
C LEU A 16 4.89 -9.90 -5.05
N ALA A 17 5.29 -10.69 -6.04
CA ALA A 17 4.98 -10.40 -7.44
C ALA A 17 3.46 -10.37 -7.69
N ASN A 18 2.71 -11.31 -7.11
CA ASN A 18 1.25 -11.36 -7.22
C ASN A 18 0.56 -10.11 -6.65
N ALA A 19 1.05 -9.60 -5.52
CA ALA A 19 0.57 -8.36 -4.91
C ALA A 19 0.99 -7.13 -5.73
N MET A 20 2.25 -7.09 -6.18
CA MET A 20 2.79 -5.99 -6.99
C MET A 20 2.02 -5.80 -8.31
N TYR A 21 1.64 -6.90 -8.96
CA TYR A 21 0.86 -6.89 -10.19
C TYR A 21 -0.66 -6.87 -9.95
N ASN A 22 -1.12 -6.80 -8.70
CA ASN A 22 -2.54 -6.81 -8.32
C ASN A 22 -3.34 -7.93 -9.00
N CYS A 23 -2.77 -9.15 -9.06
CA CYS A 23 -3.39 -10.28 -9.76
C CYS A 23 -4.77 -10.67 -9.22
N ALA A 24 -5.04 -10.35 -7.95
CA ALA A 24 -6.32 -10.59 -7.28
C ALA A 24 -7.35 -9.48 -7.50
N GLY A 25 -7.00 -8.38 -8.18
CA GLY A 25 -7.85 -7.20 -8.31
C GLY A 25 -9.18 -7.43 -9.05
N SER A 26 -9.29 -8.51 -9.82
CA SER A 26 -10.51 -8.93 -10.52
C SER A 26 -11.22 -10.11 -9.83
N CYS A 27 -10.71 -10.57 -8.69
CA CYS A 27 -11.30 -11.68 -7.95
C CYS A 27 -12.22 -11.17 -6.84
N PRO A 28 -13.22 -11.98 -6.42
CA PRO A 28 -13.98 -11.72 -5.20
C PRO A 28 -13.04 -11.59 -3.99
N ALA A 29 -13.45 -10.79 -3.00
CA ALA A 29 -12.73 -10.72 -1.74
C ALA A 29 -12.70 -12.10 -1.07
N MET A 30 -11.51 -12.69 -0.96
CA MET A 30 -11.29 -14.01 -0.40
C MET A 30 -10.11 -13.97 0.57
N ASN A 31 -10.27 -14.64 1.71
CA ASN A 31 -9.19 -14.79 2.69
C ASN A 31 -8.56 -16.17 2.51
N CYS A 32 -7.28 -16.19 2.14
CA CYS A 32 -6.51 -17.41 2.03
C CYS A 32 -5.85 -17.75 3.38
N PRO A 33 -5.73 -19.04 3.72
CA PRO A 33 -5.18 -19.46 5.01
C PRO A 33 -3.68 -19.15 5.13
N GLY A 34 -3.23 -18.83 6.34
CA GLY A 34 -1.81 -18.61 6.66
C GLY A 34 -1.15 -17.53 5.80
N GLU A 35 -0.02 -17.86 5.19
CA GLU A 35 0.68 -16.97 4.26
C GLU A 35 0.16 -17.09 2.81
N GLY A 36 -1.01 -17.69 2.59
CA GLY A 36 -1.60 -17.84 1.26
C GLY A 36 -1.96 -16.50 0.59
N PHE A 37 -2.12 -16.52 -0.73
CA PHE A 37 -2.60 -15.37 -1.50
C PHE A 37 -3.57 -15.80 -2.61
N VAL A 38 -4.43 -14.88 -3.05
CA VAL A 38 -5.33 -15.11 -4.18
C VAL A 38 -4.54 -14.99 -5.48
N GLY A 39 -4.43 -16.08 -6.22
CA GLY A 39 -3.81 -16.10 -7.54
C GLY A 39 -4.69 -15.44 -8.61
N LYS A 40 -4.13 -15.24 -9.81
CA LYS A 40 -4.87 -14.73 -10.98
C LYS A 40 -6.07 -15.58 -11.40
N ASP A 41 -6.07 -16.85 -11.00
CA ASP A 41 -7.14 -17.83 -11.24
C ASP A 41 -8.21 -17.81 -10.14
N CYS A 42 -8.18 -16.80 -9.27
CA CYS A 42 -9.09 -16.64 -8.13
C CYS A 42 -9.11 -17.88 -7.22
N GLN A 43 -7.97 -18.57 -7.12
CA GLN A 43 -7.75 -19.66 -6.18
C GLN A 43 -6.72 -19.25 -5.13
N CYS A 44 -6.90 -19.73 -3.91
CA CYS A 44 -5.91 -19.54 -2.87
C CYS A 44 -4.68 -20.40 -3.13
N LYS A 45 -3.52 -19.74 -3.26
CA LYS A 45 -2.21 -20.37 -3.41
C LYS A 45 -1.48 -20.34 -2.07
N CYS A 46 -1.00 -21.49 -1.63
CA CYS A 46 -0.32 -21.73 -0.37
C CYS A 46 1.12 -22.22 -0.60
N PRO A 47 2.03 -22.04 0.38
CA PRO A 47 3.41 -22.51 0.26
C PRO A 47 3.48 -24.04 0.18
N THR A 48 4.52 -24.53 -0.46
CA THR A 48 4.92 -25.95 -0.43
C THR A 48 6.33 -26.06 0.14
N ASN A 49 6.73 -27.29 0.48
CA ASN A 49 8.12 -27.60 0.80
C ASN A 49 8.93 -28.04 -0.44
N ASP A 50 8.36 -27.91 -1.65
CA ASP A 50 9.01 -28.29 -2.91
C ASP A 50 9.84 -27.11 -3.45
N PRO A 51 11.18 -27.25 -3.56
CA PRO A 51 12.05 -26.20 -4.08
C PRO A 51 11.76 -25.82 -5.54
N ASN A 52 11.19 -26.73 -6.33
CA ASN A 52 10.91 -26.53 -7.75
C ASN A 52 9.46 -26.09 -8.01
N ASN A 53 8.56 -26.33 -7.05
CA ASN A 53 7.17 -25.89 -7.14
C ASN A 53 6.70 -25.29 -5.80
N PRO A 54 7.10 -24.06 -5.48
CA PRO A 54 6.90 -23.43 -4.16
C PRO A 54 5.44 -23.02 -3.87
N ILE A 55 4.52 -23.18 -4.83
CA ILE A 55 3.09 -22.83 -4.70
C ILE A 55 2.19 -24.03 -5.00
N GLN A 56 1.11 -24.18 -4.22
CA GLN A 56 0.04 -25.14 -4.49
C GLN A 56 -1.33 -24.53 -4.18
N ASN A 57 -2.40 -25.16 -4.64
CA ASN A 57 -3.74 -24.79 -4.16
C ASN A 57 -3.84 -25.14 -2.67
N CYS A 58 -4.35 -24.21 -1.87
CA CYS A 58 -4.58 -24.45 -0.45
C CYS A 58 -5.55 -25.64 -0.28
N VAL A 59 -5.14 -26.64 0.49
CA VAL A 59 -5.97 -27.79 0.89
C VAL A 59 -6.57 -27.51 2.26
N GLY A 60 -7.90 -27.50 2.36
CA GLY A 60 -8.63 -27.18 3.58
C GLY A 60 -9.85 -26.30 3.30
N THR A 61 -10.98 -26.70 3.83
CA THR A 61 -12.33 -26.22 3.50
C THR A 61 -12.54 -24.74 3.84
N ALA A 62 -12.98 -23.99 2.82
CA ALA A 62 -13.71 -22.71 2.83
C ALA A 62 -13.07 -21.47 3.49
N ALA A 63 -13.15 -20.36 2.73
CA ALA A 63 -12.99 -19.00 3.23
C ALA A 63 -13.79 -18.80 4.52
N SER A 64 -13.08 -18.45 5.60
CA SER A 64 -13.69 -18.21 6.90
C SER A 64 -14.31 -16.80 6.91
N THR A 65 -15.61 -16.71 6.68
CA THR A 65 -16.44 -15.56 7.08
C THR A 65 -16.73 -15.69 8.57
N THR A 66 -15.96 -14.98 9.40
CA THR A 66 -16.27 -14.84 10.83
C THR A 66 -16.86 -13.46 11.08
N THR A 67 -18.17 -13.43 11.31
CA THR A 67 -18.90 -12.29 11.88
C THR A 67 -18.83 -12.41 13.41
N THR A 68 -18.29 -11.41 14.12
CA THR A 68 -18.63 -11.08 15.52
C THR A 68 -18.13 -9.66 15.88
N ALA A 69 -19.10 -8.79 16.16
CA ALA A 69 -19.17 -7.55 16.96
C ALA A 69 -18.02 -6.51 16.97
N ALA A 70 -18.41 -5.26 16.67
CA ALA A 70 -17.59 -4.04 16.66
C ALA A 70 -17.20 -3.50 18.06
N PRO A 71 -16.03 -2.82 18.13
CA PRO A 71 -15.94 -1.51 18.78
C PRO A 71 -15.23 -0.47 17.88
N PRO A 72 -15.22 0.82 18.28
CA PRO A 72 -15.78 1.91 17.50
C PRO A 72 -14.97 2.27 16.24
N THR A 73 -15.73 2.82 15.30
CA THR A 73 -15.33 3.45 14.03
C THR A 73 -14.02 4.23 14.13
N SER A 74 -12.94 3.63 13.65
CA SER A 74 -11.90 4.38 12.94
C SER A 74 -11.91 3.90 11.49
N ALA A 75 -11.89 4.86 10.57
CA ALA A 75 -11.98 4.62 9.13
C ALA A 75 -10.98 3.54 8.68
N PRO A 76 -11.29 2.73 7.66
CA PRO A 76 -10.41 1.68 7.18
C PRO A 76 -9.12 2.32 6.65
N THR A 77 -8.07 2.33 7.46
CA THR A 77 -6.72 2.64 6.98
C THR A 77 -6.35 1.51 6.04
N LYS A 78 -6.22 1.82 4.73
CA LYS A 78 -5.51 0.98 3.77
C LYS A 78 -4.27 0.40 4.46
N ASP A 79 -4.17 -0.92 4.53
CA ASP A 79 -3.12 -1.69 5.24
C ASP A 79 -1.80 -0.92 5.34
N CYS A 80 -1.58 -0.28 6.49
CA CYS A 80 -0.30 0.27 6.83
C CYS A 80 0.42 -0.71 7.73
N SER A 81 1.24 -1.53 7.11
CA SER A 81 2.08 -2.52 7.78
C SER A 81 3.42 -2.59 7.07
N ASP A 82 4.39 -3.14 7.76
CA ASP A 82 5.66 -3.50 7.16
C ASP A 82 5.52 -4.76 6.29
N MET A 83 6.08 -4.70 5.10
CA MET A 83 6.08 -5.79 4.13
C MET A 83 7.39 -6.57 4.12
N ASN A 84 8.35 -6.21 4.97
CA ASN A 84 9.62 -6.93 5.13
C ASN A 84 9.96 -7.12 6.61
N MET A 85 10.42 -8.32 6.97
CA MET A 85 10.76 -8.65 8.36
C MET A 85 11.92 -7.81 8.93
N TYR A 86 12.77 -7.24 8.07
CA TYR A 86 13.91 -6.41 8.48
C TYR A 86 13.58 -4.91 8.56
N CYS A 87 12.33 -4.51 8.34
CA CYS A 87 11.92 -3.10 8.37
C CYS A 87 12.29 -2.41 9.69
N SER A 88 12.04 -3.06 10.83
CA SER A 88 12.37 -2.50 12.15
C SER A 88 13.88 -2.32 12.33
N TYR A 89 14.68 -3.30 11.90
CA TYR A 89 16.13 -3.22 11.95
C TYR A 89 16.66 -2.05 11.10
N TRP A 90 16.24 -1.95 9.83
CA TRP A 90 16.68 -0.89 8.94
C TRP A 90 16.16 0.50 9.34
N ALA A 91 14.96 0.60 9.90
CA ALA A 91 14.48 1.85 10.47
C ALA A 91 15.37 2.30 11.63
N GLY A 92 15.80 1.39 12.51
CA GLY A 92 16.76 1.67 13.57
C GLY A 92 18.16 2.07 13.07
N GLN A 93 18.50 1.75 11.83
CA GLN A 93 19.74 2.17 11.17
C GLN A 93 19.59 3.46 10.35
N GLY A 94 18.44 4.14 10.39
CA GLY A 94 18.22 5.42 9.72
C GLY A 94 17.87 5.33 8.23
N TYR A 95 17.50 4.16 7.71
CA TYR A 95 17.19 4.01 6.28
C TYR A 95 15.85 4.64 5.86
N CYS A 96 15.01 5.08 6.78
CA CYS A 96 13.70 5.65 6.47
C CYS A 96 13.76 6.91 5.59
N GLU A 97 14.82 7.70 5.71
CA GLU A 97 14.99 8.95 4.94
C GLU A 97 15.83 8.76 3.67
N THR A 98 16.67 7.73 3.64
CA THR A 98 17.65 7.51 2.56
C THR A 98 17.24 6.42 1.59
N SER A 99 16.30 5.54 1.97
CA SER A 99 15.88 4.40 1.17
C SER A 99 14.43 4.52 0.73
N ARG A 100 14.23 4.65 -0.59
CA ARG A 100 12.89 4.60 -1.20
C ARG A 100 12.18 3.29 -0.91
N TYR A 101 12.94 2.20 -0.77
CA TYR A 101 12.39 0.90 -0.37
C TYR A 101 11.72 0.98 1.00
N MET A 102 12.36 1.65 1.97
CA MET A 102 11.78 1.84 3.30
C MET A 102 10.47 2.62 3.25
N MET A 103 10.43 3.70 2.46
CA MET A 103 9.22 4.51 2.31
C MET A 103 8.05 3.76 1.66
N MET A 104 8.34 2.76 0.83
CA MET A 104 7.31 2.00 0.11
C MET A 104 6.85 0.76 0.87
N TYR A 105 7.77 0.07 1.54
CA TYR A 105 7.53 -1.28 2.10
C TYR A 105 7.62 -1.35 3.62
N CYS A 106 8.17 -0.34 4.28
CA CYS A 106 8.37 -0.34 5.73
C CYS A 106 7.65 0.83 6.39
N LYS A 107 6.36 0.96 6.05
CA LYS A 107 5.58 2.15 6.38
C LYS A 107 5.34 2.31 7.88
N GLU A 108 5.21 1.19 8.58
CA GLU A 108 4.95 1.16 10.01
C GLU A 108 6.24 1.45 10.78
N SER A 109 7.32 0.73 10.47
CA SER A 109 8.64 0.97 11.08
C SER A 109 9.16 2.38 10.81
N CYS A 110 8.87 2.96 9.65
CA CYS A 110 9.21 4.36 9.33
C CYS A 110 8.16 5.38 9.78
N ARG A 111 7.08 4.95 10.45
CA ARG A 111 6.02 5.82 10.98
C ARG A 111 5.37 6.74 9.95
N ILE A 112 5.24 6.27 8.70
CA ILE A 112 4.71 7.05 7.57
C ILE A 112 3.28 6.65 7.17
N CYS A 113 2.58 5.88 8.02
CA CYS A 113 1.19 5.48 7.80
C CYS A 113 0.24 6.65 7.59
N ASN A 114 0.37 7.67 8.44
CA ASN A 114 -0.50 8.84 8.45
C ASN A 114 0.28 10.13 8.12
N ALA A 115 1.53 9.98 7.66
CA ALA A 115 2.35 11.13 7.32
C ALA A 115 1.79 11.80 6.05
N ALA A 116 1.73 13.13 6.08
CA ALA A 116 1.55 13.89 4.86
C ALA A 116 2.67 13.54 3.88
N LYS A 117 2.32 13.33 2.62
CA LYS A 117 3.28 12.96 1.57
C LYS A 117 3.36 14.08 0.56
N ARG A 118 4.57 14.33 0.06
CA ARG A 118 4.72 15.21 -1.09
C ARG A 118 4.51 14.41 -2.37
N CYS A 119 3.76 14.96 -3.30
CA CYS A 119 3.59 14.41 -4.64
C CYS A 119 4.91 14.54 -5.41
N GLU A 120 5.62 13.43 -5.55
CA GLU A 120 6.90 13.35 -6.26
C GLU A 120 7.00 12.01 -6.98
N ASP A 121 7.86 11.96 -8.00
CA ASP A 121 8.14 10.73 -8.73
C ASP A 121 9.19 9.89 -8.00
N MET A 122 8.77 8.71 -7.56
CA MET A 122 9.61 7.71 -6.90
C MET A 122 10.25 6.72 -7.91
N GLY A 123 9.72 6.69 -9.12
CA GLY A 123 10.16 5.86 -10.24
C GLY A 123 11.35 6.46 -10.97
N GLN A 124 12.10 5.58 -11.64
CA GLN A 124 13.17 5.97 -12.53
C GLN A 124 12.59 6.24 -13.93
N SER A 125 13.14 7.21 -14.65
CA SER A 125 12.78 7.49 -16.05
C SER A 125 11.29 7.79 -16.30
N CYS A 126 10.59 8.40 -15.34
CA CYS A 126 9.16 8.71 -15.47
C CYS A 126 8.82 9.52 -16.73
N GLY A 127 9.67 10.47 -17.13
CA GLY A 127 9.48 11.22 -18.38
C GLY A 127 9.46 10.34 -19.64
N LEU A 128 10.37 9.35 -19.73
CA LEU A 128 10.39 8.39 -20.84
C LEU A 128 9.13 7.52 -20.83
N LEU A 129 8.71 7.05 -19.65
CA LEU A 129 7.53 6.21 -19.49
C LEU A 129 6.25 6.97 -19.88
N GLN A 130 6.16 8.24 -19.52
CA GLN A 130 5.08 9.12 -19.96
C GLN A 130 5.07 9.30 -21.47
N GLN A 131 6.22 9.64 -22.08
CA GLN A 131 6.33 9.83 -23.54
C GLN A 131 5.93 8.56 -24.31
N ARG A 132 6.20 7.38 -23.75
CA ARG A 132 5.78 6.09 -24.32
C ARG A 132 4.32 5.71 -24.00
N GLY A 133 3.56 6.57 -23.32
CA GLY A 133 2.13 6.39 -23.07
C GLY A 133 1.78 5.51 -21.88
N PHE A 134 2.73 5.14 -21.02
CA PHE A 134 2.47 4.22 -19.90
C PHE A 134 1.48 4.78 -18.87
N CYS A 135 1.35 6.11 -18.76
CA CYS A 135 0.38 6.75 -17.89
C CYS A 135 -1.08 6.44 -18.28
N SER A 136 -1.33 6.14 -19.56
CA SER A 136 -2.68 5.92 -20.11
C SER A 136 -3.04 4.44 -20.24
N VAL A 137 -2.10 3.54 -20.01
CA VAL A 137 -2.34 2.09 -20.09
C VAL A 137 -2.86 1.58 -18.75
N ASN A 138 -4.09 1.05 -18.73
CA ASN A 138 -4.73 0.52 -17.52
C ASN A 138 -3.86 -0.49 -16.77
N PHE A 139 -3.16 -1.36 -17.51
CA PHE A 139 -2.25 -2.35 -16.93
C PHE A 139 -1.14 -1.71 -16.06
N PHE A 140 -0.64 -0.54 -16.43
CA PHE A 140 0.44 0.16 -15.71
C PHE A 140 -0.06 1.25 -14.77
N ARG A 141 -1.37 1.52 -14.71
CA ARG A 141 -1.95 2.63 -13.95
C ARG A 141 -1.49 2.64 -12.48
N ASN A 142 -1.53 1.49 -11.81
CA ASN A 142 -1.12 1.39 -10.41
C ASN A 142 0.38 1.65 -10.22
N TYR A 143 1.21 1.08 -11.10
CA TYR A 143 2.65 1.33 -11.07
C TYR A 143 2.95 2.82 -11.30
N MET A 144 2.32 3.42 -12.32
CA MET A 144 2.53 4.83 -12.66
C MET A 144 2.00 5.76 -11.57
N GLN A 145 0.90 5.42 -10.92
CA GLN A 145 0.38 6.20 -9.80
C GLN A 145 1.29 6.12 -8.56
N ALA A 146 1.92 4.97 -8.29
CA ALA A 146 2.81 4.81 -7.14
C ALA A 146 4.22 5.37 -7.38
N ASN A 147 4.68 5.38 -8.63
CA ASN A 147 6.08 5.67 -8.96
C ASN A 147 6.25 6.95 -9.80
N CYS A 148 5.29 7.28 -10.66
CA CYS A 148 5.38 8.43 -11.56
C CYS A 148 4.17 9.35 -11.38
N ALA A 149 3.75 9.54 -10.13
CA ALA A 149 2.54 10.24 -9.74
C ALA A 149 2.46 11.66 -10.31
N ALA A 150 3.57 12.39 -10.19
CA ALA A 150 3.68 13.78 -10.60
C ALA A 150 3.81 13.87 -12.13
N THR A 151 4.73 13.10 -12.72
CA THR A 151 4.90 13.08 -14.18
C THR A 151 3.60 12.71 -14.89
N CYS A 152 2.92 11.64 -14.46
CA CYS A 152 1.67 11.20 -15.09
C CYS A 152 0.45 12.07 -14.75
N GLY A 153 0.61 13.13 -13.94
CA GLY A 153 -0.45 14.07 -13.62
C GLY A 153 -1.51 13.54 -12.64
N PHE A 154 -1.18 12.51 -11.85
CA PHE A 154 -2.07 12.00 -10.80
C PHE A 154 -2.15 12.96 -9.59
N CYS A 155 -1.15 13.83 -9.43
CA CYS A 155 -1.11 14.93 -8.48
C CYS A 155 -0.14 16.01 -8.98
N ARG A 156 -0.13 17.21 -8.37
CA ARG A 156 0.81 18.27 -8.77
C ARG A 156 2.17 18.05 -8.11
N ALA A 157 3.24 18.11 -8.89
CA ALA A 157 4.60 17.97 -8.38
C ALA A 157 4.86 18.94 -7.21
N GLY A 158 5.36 18.42 -6.08
CA GLY A 158 5.66 19.20 -4.88
C GLY A 158 4.46 19.50 -3.97
N GLU A 159 3.23 19.14 -4.37
CA GLU A 159 2.02 19.31 -3.56
C GLU A 159 2.04 18.39 -2.33
N LEU A 160 1.63 18.92 -1.16
CA LEU A 160 1.43 18.13 0.05
C LEU A 160 0.05 17.45 -0.03
N LEU A 161 0.03 16.15 0.21
CA LEU A 161 -1.16 15.30 0.20
C LEU A 161 -1.37 14.69 1.59
N ALA A 162 -2.62 14.67 2.05
CA ALA A 162 -3.01 13.94 3.25
C ALA A 162 -2.92 12.42 3.00
N ALA A 163 -3.08 11.64 4.08
CA ALA A 163 -2.98 10.17 4.01
C ALA A 163 -4.03 9.52 3.09
N ASP A 164 -5.16 10.20 2.86
CA ASP A 164 -6.22 9.80 1.93
C ASP A 164 -5.95 10.21 0.47
N GLY A 165 -4.83 10.91 0.22
CA GLY A 165 -4.45 11.43 -1.10
C GLY A 165 -5.06 12.77 -1.46
N SER A 166 -5.82 13.41 -0.55
CA SER A 166 -6.40 14.72 -0.79
C SER A 166 -5.34 15.84 -0.67
N PRO A 167 -5.43 16.93 -1.45
CA PRO A 167 -4.55 18.08 -1.34
C PRO A 167 -4.60 18.74 0.05
N LEU A 168 -3.46 18.85 0.73
CA LEU A 168 -3.28 19.69 1.90
C LEU A 168 -2.93 21.11 1.43
N ASN A 169 -3.96 21.90 1.14
CA ASN A 169 -3.79 23.33 0.88
C ASN A 169 -4.19 24.17 2.10
N LYS A 170 -3.81 25.47 2.12
CA LYS A 170 -4.17 26.39 3.21
C LYS A 170 -5.68 26.49 3.45
N ALA A 171 -6.52 26.29 2.43
CA ALA A 171 -7.97 26.33 2.58
C ALA A 171 -8.50 25.12 3.35
N SER A 172 -7.99 23.91 3.10
CA SER A 172 -8.38 22.66 3.78
C SER A 172 -8.01 22.64 5.27
N ILE A 173 -6.89 23.28 5.64
CA ILE A 173 -6.46 23.44 7.04
C ILE A 173 -7.32 24.50 7.75
N LEU A 174 -7.75 25.55 7.03
CA LEU A 174 -8.58 26.62 7.59
C LEU A 174 -10.04 26.20 7.77
N GLU A 175 -10.59 25.35 6.89
CA GLU A 175 -11.94 24.79 7.01
C GLU A 175 -12.08 23.86 8.23
N SER A 176 -11.06 23.05 8.53
CA SER A 176 -11.06 22.17 9.70
C SER A 176 -10.94 22.95 11.02
N ALA A 177 -10.15 24.03 11.06
CA ALA A 177 -10.08 24.94 12.20
C ALA A 177 -11.39 25.75 12.40
N SER A 178 -12.03 26.17 11.31
CA SER A 178 -13.29 26.93 11.34
C SER A 178 -14.46 26.07 11.82
N ALA A 179 -14.52 24.79 11.42
CA ALA A 179 -15.55 23.86 11.90
C ALA A 179 -15.46 23.62 13.43
N LEU A 180 -14.25 23.52 13.98
CA LEU A 180 -14.03 23.38 15.43
C LEU A 180 -14.44 24.64 16.20
N LEU A 181 -14.15 25.83 15.66
CA LEU A 181 -14.58 27.11 16.24
C LEU A 181 -16.11 27.27 16.20
N MET A 182 -16.77 26.89 15.10
CA MET A 182 -18.23 26.97 14.97
C MET A 182 -18.94 25.99 15.92
N LEU A 183 -18.38 24.79 16.13
CA LEU A 183 -18.91 23.83 17.11
C LEU A 183 -18.79 24.36 18.55
N ALA A 184 -17.68 25.05 18.88
CA ALA A 184 -17.52 25.67 20.19
C ALA A 184 -18.53 26.79 20.44
N VAL A 185 -18.80 27.64 19.44
CA VAL A 185 -19.79 28.74 19.55
C VAL A 185 -21.22 28.18 19.70
N VAL A 186 -21.59 27.15 18.93
CA VAL A 186 -22.91 26.50 19.04
C VAL A 186 -23.07 25.78 20.39
N ALA A 187 -22.01 25.17 20.91
CA ALA A 187 -22.03 24.53 22.22
C ALA A 187 -22.22 25.54 23.35
N VAL A 188 -21.52 26.68 23.31
CA VAL A 188 -21.69 27.76 24.30
C VAL A 188 -23.09 28.36 24.25
N TRP A 189 -23.67 28.53 23.07
CA TRP A 189 -25.03 29.08 22.91
C TRP A 189 -26.15 28.13 23.35
N ARG A 190 -25.87 26.82 23.46
CA ARG A 190 -26.82 25.83 24.01
C ARG A 190 -26.74 25.67 25.53
N ILE A 191 -25.75 26.28 26.18
CA ILE A 191 -25.52 26.23 27.63
C ILE A 191 -26.02 27.51 28.33
N LEU A 192 -26.34 28.55 27.57
CA LEU A 192 -27.02 29.79 28.00
C LEU A 192 -28.52 29.70 27.72
#